data_AF-A0AAD5U3C4-F1
#
_entry.id   AF-A0AAD5U3C4-F1
#
_cell.length_a   1.000
_cell.length_b   1.000
_cell.length_c   1.000
_cell.angle_alpha   90.00
_cell.angle_beta   90.00
_cell.angle_gamma   90.00
#
_symmetry.space_group_name_H-M   'P 1'
#
loop_
_entity.id
_entity.type
_entity.pdbx_description
1 polymer ?
#
loop_
_entity_poly.entity_id
_entity_poly.type
_entity_poly.pdbx_seq_one_letter_code
_entity_poly.pdbx_strand_id
1 'polypeptide(L)'
;MKILISKRHVTRFYIATVAAILILILFWHSQLQKKVPKEDTSGAILKDQHLAIKEATLEKNWKFALDCSLIYTWANGSIKEHQESYIPFWLNTSHPRVQVVNQSILVDEEDNPTFNTNAIEQNFYKIPGLTKHFIAINDDIFFSRNLEPVDFFTKDGGVNFFFGNVPINQNIVYNHHVLESRKSTAKALIKKFNIRNQIFNTRHAPFVYHKEVFPLMKRLFAEELKNTSSHKFRHKDDLITPLLHHYTTMYAKELDHLHWKYLKDTEMEDFFMMSVTDDLSKVLKKYEEIRKKKPKFFNLNDDFTNSSIAIEMKKFLSEMFNEICFFENGFE
;
A
#
# COMPACT_ATOMS: atom_id res chain seq x y z
N MET A 1 -1.53 0.32 15.72
CA MET A 1 -2.54 -0.23 14.76
C MET A 1 -2.33 -1.74 14.62
N LYS A 2 -3.30 -2.57 15.04
CA LYS A 2 -3.39 -4.01 14.70
C LYS A 2 -4.27 -4.13 13.45
N ILE A 3 -3.66 -4.24 12.27
CA ILE A 3 -4.37 -4.78 11.09
C ILE A 3 -3.94 -6.24 11.03
N LEU A 4 -4.71 -7.09 11.71
CA LEU A 4 -4.47 -8.53 11.73
C LEU A 4 -5.33 -9.15 10.62
N ILE A 5 -4.72 -9.71 9.58
CA ILE A 5 -5.46 -10.35 8.47
C ILE A 5 -5.82 -11.77 8.90
N SER A 6 -7.05 -12.02 9.37
CA SER A 6 -7.35 -13.22 10.18
C SER A 6 -7.22 -14.59 9.50
N LYS A 7 -7.28 -15.68 10.29
CA LYS A 7 -7.00 -17.09 9.96
C LYS A 7 -7.89 -17.65 8.86
N ARG A 8 -9.12 -17.13 8.78
CA ARG A 8 -10.05 -17.50 7.71
C ARG A 8 -9.67 -16.86 6.37
N HIS A 9 -8.93 -15.75 6.38
CA HIS A 9 -8.73 -14.89 5.22
C HIS A 9 -7.55 -15.26 4.34
N VAL A 10 -6.53 -15.93 4.84
CA VAL A 10 -5.45 -16.45 3.98
C VAL A 10 -5.98 -17.41 2.92
N THR A 11 -6.97 -18.21 3.30
CA THR A 11 -7.70 -19.10 2.39
C THR A 11 -8.54 -18.32 1.38
N ARG A 12 -9.08 -17.17 1.78
CA ARG A 12 -10.13 -16.44 1.06
C ARG A 12 -9.56 -15.34 0.14
N PHE A 13 -8.44 -14.71 0.53
CA PHE A 13 -7.63 -13.85 -0.34
C PHE A 13 -7.19 -14.65 -1.56
N TYR A 14 -6.55 -15.81 -1.36
CA TYR A 14 -6.02 -16.65 -2.45
C TYR A 14 -7.09 -17.19 -3.44
N ILE A 15 -8.34 -17.37 -2.99
CA ILE A 15 -9.45 -17.81 -3.88
C ILE A 15 -9.99 -16.63 -4.72
N ALA A 16 -9.91 -15.39 -4.22
CA ALA A 16 -10.43 -14.20 -4.91
C ALA A 16 -9.36 -13.47 -5.76
N THR A 17 -8.06 -13.60 -5.43
CA THR A 17 -6.96 -12.79 -5.98
C THR A 17 -6.30 -13.33 -7.25
N VAL A 18 -6.84 -14.37 -7.89
CA VAL A 18 -6.34 -14.83 -9.22
C VAL A 18 -6.38 -13.69 -10.28
N ALA A 19 -7.06 -12.56 -10.01
CA ALA A 19 -7.05 -11.39 -10.87
C ALA A 19 -7.20 -10.01 -10.19
N ALA A 20 -7.14 -9.87 -8.86
CA ALA A 20 -7.48 -8.60 -8.18
C ALA A 20 -6.36 -8.09 -7.27
N ILE A 21 -5.69 -7.01 -7.68
CA ILE A 21 -4.74 -6.30 -6.79
C ILE A 21 -5.56 -5.51 -5.80
N LEU A 22 -5.46 -5.88 -4.53
CA LEU A 22 -6.05 -5.18 -3.42
C LEU A 22 -5.19 -3.97 -3.11
N ILE A 23 -5.76 -2.77 -3.14
CA ILE A 23 -5.07 -1.59 -2.61
C ILE A 23 -5.88 -1.14 -1.39
N LEU A 24 -5.35 -1.40 -0.20
CA LEU A 24 -5.87 -0.79 1.01
C LEU A 24 -5.14 0.53 1.19
N ILE A 25 -5.91 1.61 1.24
CA ILE A 25 -5.36 2.93 1.53
C ILE A 25 -5.73 3.31 2.95
N LEU A 26 -4.71 3.33 3.80
CA LEU A 26 -4.80 3.79 5.17
C LEU A 26 -4.41 5.24 5.20
N PHE A 27 -5.32 6.08 5.67
CA PHE A 27 -5.05 7.49 5.76
C PHE A 27 -5.56 8.02 7.09
N TRP A 28 -4.91 9.09 7.53
CA TRP A 28 -5.09 9.55 8.89
C TRP A 28 -5.94 10.82 8.96
N HIS A 29 -7.16 10.67 9.46
CA HIS A 29 -8.18 11.71 9.53
C HIS A 29 -8.04 12.59 10.78
N SER A 30 -8.27 13.91 10.64
CA SER A 30 -8.37 14.86 11.76
C SER A 30 -9.66 15.70 11.75
N GLN A 31 -10.59 15.44 10.84
CA GLN A 31 -11.68 16.39 10.50
C GLN A 31 -13.12 15.89 10.73
N LEU A 32 -13.35 14.76 11.42
CA LEU A 32 -14.71 14.30 11.71
C LEU A 32 -15.27 14.71 13.08
N GLN A 33 -14.52 15.46 13.90
CA GLN A 33 -15.03 15.96 15.18
C GLN A 33 -16.02 17.15 15.10
N LYS A 34 -16.47 17.57 13.90
CA LYS A 34 -17.37 18.74 13.77
C LYS A 34 -18.80 18.47 13.29
N LYS A 35 -19.21 17.22 13.10
CA LYS A 35 -20.61 16.89 12.70
C LYS A 35 -21.18 15.62 13.34
N VAL A 36 -20.83 15.31 14.58
CA VAL A 36 -21.69 14.45 15.40
C VAL A 36 -22.56 15.39 16.24
N PRO A 37 -23.90 15.41 16.07
CA PRO A 37 -24.78 16.12 16.98
C PRO A 37 -24.49 15.67 18.41
N LYS A 38 -24.25 16.62 19.30
CA LYS A 38 -24.27 16.32 20.74
C LYS A 38 -25.72 16.01 21.12
N GLU A 39 -25.87 15.02 22.01
CA GLU A 39 -27.11 14.42 22.55
C GLU A 39 -27.51 13.15 21.75
N ASP A 40 -27.50 11.94 22.30
CA ASP A 40 -27.94 11.50 23.63
C ASP A 40 -26.98 10.47 24.26
N THR A 41 -26.72 10.61 25.55
CA THR A 41 -25.78 9.82 26.35
C THR A 41 -26.40 8.52 26.86
N SER A 42 -26.71 7.60 25.96
CA SER A 42 -26.99 6.19 26.30
C SER A 42 -26.80 5.29 25.08
N GLY A 43 -25.57 4.86 24.82
CA GLY A 43 -25.27 3.94 23.73
C GLY A 43 -23.79 3.92 23.41
N ALA A 44 -23.09 2.89 23.89
CA ALA A 44 -21.75 2.46 23.52
C ALA A 44 -20.82 3.56 22.96
N ILE A 45 -20.23 4.35 23.86
CA ILE A 45 -18.87 4.84 23.61
C ILE A 45 -18.01 3.58 23.56
N LEU A 46 -17.81 3.02 22.36
CA LEU A 46 -16.77 2.04 22.08
C LEU A 46 -15.46 2.71 22.46
N LYS A 47 -15.07 2.59 23.72
CA LYS A 47 -13.74 2.94 24.18
C LYS A 47 -12.81 2.10 23.32
N ASP A 48 -11.98 2.78 22.52
CA ASP A 48 -10.87 2.27 21.71
C ASP A 48 -9.80 1.55 22.57
N GLN A 49 -10.18 0.62 23.44
CA GLN A 49 -9.28 -0.14 24.29
C GLN A 49 -8.43 -1.14 23.50
N HIS A 50 -8.80 -1.43 22.25
CA HIS A 50 -8.03 -2.31 21.36
C HIS A 50 -7.06 -1.57 20.44
N LEU A 51 -7.16 -0.24 20.34
CA LEU A 51 -6.16 0.62 19.72
C LEU A 51 -5.41 1.35 20.84
N ALA A 52 -4.45 0.66 21.46
CA ALA A 52 -3.54 1.29 22.40
C ALA A 52 -2.56 2.23 21.68
N ILE A 53 -3.06 3.30 21.07
CA ILE A 53 -2.35 4.56 20.99
C ILE A 53 -3.02 5.41 22.07
N LYS A 54 -2.45 5.42 23.28
CA LYS A 54 -2.97 6.29 24.34
C LYS A 54 -2.87 7.73 23.84
N GLU A 55 -3.98 8.48 23.89
CA GLU A 55 -3.99 9.94 23.65
C GLU A 55 -2.85 10.66 24.40
N ALA A 56 -2.44 10.11 25.54
CA ALA A 56 -1.40 10.63 26.42
C ALA A 56 0.05 10.47 25.89
N THR A 57 0.29 9.72 24.81
CA THR A 57 1.65 9.44 24.29
C THR A 57 1.98 10.07 22.93
N LEU A 58 0.99 10.64 22.23
CA LEU A 58 1.25 11.35 20.98
C LEU A 58 1.59 12.82 21.29
N GLU A 59 2.77 13.28 20.86
CA GLU A 59 3.12 14.70 20.84
C GLU A 59 2.06 15.49 20.05
N LYS A 60 1.85 16.78 20.36
CA LYS A 60 0.75 17.61 19.83
C LYS A 60 0.65 17.63 18.28
N ASN A 61 1.78 17.50 17.60
CA ASN A 61 1.93 17.39 16.14
C ASN A 61 1.43 16.06 15.54
N TRP A 62 1.23 15.03 16.35
CA TRP A 62 0.73 13.72 15.91
C TRP A 62 -0.74 13.50 16.22
N LYS A 63 -1.52 14.51 16.64
CA LYS A 63 -2.99 14.34 16.81
C LYS A 63 -3.74 14.05 15.52
N PHE A 64 -3.17 14.44 14.36
CA PHE A 64 -3.68 14.00 13.06
C PHE A 64 -3.63 12.48 12.91
N ALA A 65 -2.86 11.82 13.80
CA ALA A 65 -2.56 10.45 14.15
C ALA A 65 -3.54 9.60 14.97
N LEU A 66 -4.82 9.98 15.18
CA LEU A 66 -5.81 9.18 15.94
C LEU A 66 -6.95 8.45 15.16
N ASP A 67 -7.56 9.04 14.12
CA ASP A 67 -8.55 8.39 13.25
C ASP A 67 -8.03 7.78 11.91
N CYS A 68 -7.49 6.55 11.91
CA CYS A 68 -7.21 5.83 10.65
C CYS A 68 -8.50 5.35 9.97
N SER A 69 -8.67 5.65 8.69
CA SER A 69 -9.73 5.08 7.83
C SER A 69 -9.14 4.12 6.81
N LEU A 70 -9.88 3.06 6.50
CA LEU A 70 -9.56 2.05 5.50
C LEU A 70 -10.35 2.35 4.22
N ILE A 71 -9.64 2.63 3.13
CA ILE A 71 -10.26 2.63 1.79
C ILE A 71 -9.92 1.33 1.10
N TYR A 72 -10.95 0.68 0.58
CA TYR A 72 -10.84 -0.51 -0.26
C TYR A 72 -11.01 -0.13 -1.74
N THR A 73 -10.02 -0.47 -2.57
CA THR A 73 -10.13 -0.48 -4.03
C THR A 73 -9.44 -1.72 -4.60
N TRP A 74 -9.84 -2.16 -5.79
CA TRP A 74 -9.30 -3.35 -6.46
C TRP A 74 -8.85 -3.03 -7.88
N ALA A 75 -7.85 -3.74 -8.41
CA ALA A 75 -7.46 -3.68 -9.83
C ALA A 75 -8.00 -4.89 -10.59
N ASN A 76 -9.23 -4.84 -11.10
CA ASN A 76 -9.79 -5.92 -11.93
C ASN A 76 -10.68 -5.39 -13.07
N GLY A 77 -10.22 -4.33 -13.74
CA GLY A 77 -10.92 -3.79 -14.91
C GLY A 77 -12.12 -2.92 -14.59
N SER A 78 -12.71 -2.98 -13.38
CA SER A 78 -13.89 -2.18 -13.01
C SER A 78 -15.01 -2.24 -14.06
N ILE A 79 -15.45 -3.44 -14.42
CA ILE A 79 -16.70 -3.61 -15.16
C ILE A 79 -17.83 -3.15 -14.24
N LYS A 80 -18.53 -2.06 -14.62
CA LYS A 80 -19.62 -1.45 -13.81
C LYS A 80 -20.74 -2.44 -13.49
N GLU A 81 -20.94 -3.48 -14.29
CA GLU A 81 -21.95 -4.52 -14.08
C GLU A 81 -21.57 -5.55 -12.99
N HIS A 82 -20.35 -5.52 -12.46
CA HIS A 82 -19.84 -6.51 -11.49
C HIS A 82 -19.29 -5.90 -10.18
N GLN A 83 -19.67 -4.66 -9.84
CA GLN A 83 -19.11 -3.94 -8.67
C GLN A 83 -19.27 -4.70 -7.35
N GLU A 84 -20.43 -5.32 -7.11
CA GLU A 84 -20.69 -6.07 -5.88
C GLU A 84 -19.90 -7.39 -5.81
N SER A 85 -19.58 -8.00 -6.96
CA SER A 85 -18.86 -9.27 -7.04
C SER A 85 -17.40 -9.17 -6.61
N TYR A 86 -16.84 -7.97 -6.52
CA TYR A 86 -15.45 -7.73 -6.13
C TYR A 86 -15.29 -7.22 -4.70
N ILE A 87 -16.38 -6.88 -3.99
CA ILE A 87 -16.28 -6.53 -2.57
C ILE A 87 -16.11 -7.84 -1.78
N PRO A 88 -15.02 -8.01 -1.02
CA PRO A 88 -14.83 -9.24 -0.28
C PRO A 88 -15.88 -9.35 0.82
N PHE A 89 -16.58 -10.49 0.87
CA PHE A 89 -17.63 -10.74 1.86
C PHE A 89 -17.17 -10.64 3.32
N TRP A 90 -15.86 -10.66 3.56
CA TRP A 90 -15.29 -10.49 4.88
C TRP A 90 -15.21 -9.03 5.32
N LEU A 91 -15.23 -8.08 4.41
CA LEU A 91 -15.11 -6.66 4.72
C LEU A 91 -16.42 -6.15 5.33
N ASN A 92 -16.35 -5.55 6.51
CA ASN A 92 -17.47 -4.86 7.12
C ASN A 92 -17.64 -3.48 6.47
N THR A 93 -18.41 -3.42 5.38
CA THR A 93 -18.73 -2.19 4.66
C THR A 93 -19.65 -1.24 5.44
N SER A 94 -20.28 -1.70 6.52
CA SER A 94 -21.08 -0.86 7.42
C SER A 94 -20.21 -0.10 8.45
N HIS A 95 -18.94 -0.50 8.60
CA HIS A 95 -18.06 0.14 9.57
C HIS A 95 -17.76 1.60 9.15
N PRO A 96 -17.94 2.60 10.05
CA PRO A 96 -17.90 4.02 9.68
C PRO A 96 -16.53 4.50 9.18
N ARG A 97 -15.47 3.72 9.41
CA ARG A 97 -14.11 4.00 8.92
C ARG A 97 -13.73 3.17 7.68
N VAL A 98 -14.66 2.42 7.09
CA VAL A 98 -14.45 1.68 5.84
C VAL A 98 -15.15 2.42 4.71
N GLN A 99 -14.43 2.67 3.63
CA GLN A 99 -15.01 3.19 2.40
C GLN A 99 -14.61 2.29 1.23
N VAL A 100 -15.61 1.86 0.46
CA VAL A 100 -15.37 1.15 -0.81
C VAL A 100 -15.34 2.18 -1.92
N VAL A 101 -14.25 2.21 -2.69
CA VAL A 101 -14.09 3.11 -3.83
C VAL A 101 -13.94 2.27 -5.09
N ASN A 102 -14.77 2.57 -6.08
CA ASN A 102 -14.68 1.90 -7.37
C ASN A 102 -13.50 2.45 -8.17
N GLN A 103 -12.61 1.56 -8.63
CA GLN A 103 -11.44 1.92 -9.43
C GLN A 103 -11.76 2.79 -10.66
N SER A 104 -12.93 2.61 -11.29
CA SER A 104 -13.30 3.37 -12.50
C SER A 104 -13.35 4.87 -12.30
N ILE A 105 -13.50 5.37 -11.06
CA ILE A 105 -13.47 6.82 -10.78
C ILE A 105 -12.05 7.40 -10.77
N LEU A 106 -11.03 6.55 -10.73
CA LEU A 106 -9.63 6.97 -10.63
C LEU A 106 -9.01 7.21 -12.00
N VAL A 107 -9.39 6.41 -12.99
CA VAL A 107 -8.89 6.52 -14.36
C VAL A 107 -9.92 7.21 -15.24
N ASP A 108 -9.47 7.77 -16.36
CA ASP A 108 -10.36 8.46 -17.28
C ASP A 108 -11.25 7.44 -18.02
N GLU A 109 -12.42 7.87 -18.51
CA GLU A 109 -13.42 6.95 -19.07
C GLU A 109 -12.89 6.15 -20.27
N GLU A 110 -12.08 6.78 -21.13
CA GLU A 110 -11.42 6.14 -22.28
C GLU A 110 -10.38 5.07 -21.88
N ASP A 111 -9.79 5.21 -20.68
CA ASP A 111 -8.79 4.29 -20.15
C ASP A 111 -9.44 3.12 -19.38
N ASN A 112 -10.74 3.19 -19.07
CA ASN A 112 -11.49 2.05 -18.54
C ASN A 112 -11.84 1.02 -19.64
N PRO A 113 -12.09 -0.26 -19.28
CA PRO A 113 -11.59 -0.93 -18.07
C PRO A 113 -10.05 -1.00 -18.10
N THR A 114 -9.37 -0.97 -16.95
CA THR A 114 -7.93 -1.24 -16.88
C THR A 114 -7.56 -2.19 -15.76
N PHE A 115 -6.59 -3.07 -16.03
CA PHE A 115 -6.00 -4.02 -15.10
C PHE A 115 -4.55 -3.62 -14.75
N ASN A 116 -4.09 -2.47 -15.26
CA ASN A 116 -2.75 -1.98 -15.03
C ASN A 116 -2.67 -1.21 -13.71
N THR A 117 -2.00 -1.78 -12.73
CA THR A 117 -1.73 -1.14 -11.43
C THR A 117 -1.09 0.23 -11.59
N ASN A 118 -0.08 0.36 -12.46
CA ASN A 118 0.61 1.63 -12.66
C ASN A 118 -0.35 2.71 -13.16
N ALA A 119 -1.29 2.33 -14.05
CA ALA A 119 -2.33 3.23 -14.55
C ALA A 119 -3.30 3.70 -13.45
N ILE A 120 -3.60 2.83 -12.49
CA ILE A 120 -4.52 3.09 -11.37
C ILE A 120 -3.84 3.92 -10.28
N GLU A 121 -2.67 3.48 -9.80
CA GLU A 121 -1.98 4.06 -8.63
C GLU A 121 -1.63 5.54 -8.83
N GLN A 122 -1.23 5.93 -10.05
CA GLN A 122 -0.91 7.32 -10.38
C GLN A 122 -2.10 8.28 -10.20
N ASN A 123 -3.30 7.74 -9.96
CA ASN A 123 -4.53 8.49 -9.74
C ASN A 123 -5.09 8.36 -8.31
N PHE A 124 -4.38 7.74 -7.35
CA PHE A 124 -4.85 7.61 -5.96
C PHE A 124 -5.23 8.94 -5.31
N TYR A 125 -4.56 10.03 -5.66
CA TYR A 125 -4.91 11.36 -5.15
C TYR A 125 -6.34 11.82 -5.50
N LYS A 126 -6.99 11.22 -6.51
CA LYS A 126 -8.39 11.50 -6.88
C LYS A 126 -9.40 10.85 -5.91
N ILE A 127 -8.97 9.95 -5.03
CA ILE A 127 -9.86 9.27 -4.08
C ILE A 127 -10.55 10.30 -3.16
N PRO A 128 -11.91 10.31 -3.12
CA PRO A 128 -12.66 11.20 -2.24
C PRO A 128 -12.29 10.97 -0.77
N GLY A 129 -12.14 12.06 -0.01
CA GLY A 129 -11.83 11.98 1.42
C GLY A 129 -10.37 11.66 1.76
N LEU A 130 -9.52 11.36 0.78
CA LEU A 130 -8.12 11.03 1.01
C LEU A 130 -7.34 12.22 1.59
N THR A 131 -6.66 12.00 2.71
CA THR A 131 -5.84 13.02 3.40
C THR A 131 -4.51 13.26 2.70
N LYS A 132 -3.76 14.26 3.20
CA LYS A 132 -2.44 14.60 2.66
C LYS A 132 -1.45 13.45 2.76
N HIS A 133 -1.48 12.69 3.85
CA HIS A 133 -0.65 11.52 4.07
C HIS A 133 -1.50 10.26 3.95
N PHE A 134 -1.01 9.27 3.23
CA PHE A 134 -1.65 7.98 3.15
C PHE A 134 -0.65 6.88 2.81
N ILE A 135 -1.03 5.65 3.14
CA ILE A 135 -0.25 4.45 2.90
C ILE A 135 -1.09 3.57 1.98
N ALA A 136 -0.56 3.21 0.82
CA ALA A 136 -1.13 2.18 -0.03
C ALA A 136 -0.40 0.85 0.23
N ILE A 137 -1.16 -0.21 0.46
CA ILE A 137 -0.61 -1.57 0.61
C ILE A 137 -1.26 -2.52 -0.38
N ASN A 138 -0.46 -3.46 -0.87
CA ASN A 138 -0.92 -4.58 -1.69
C ASN A 138 -1.45 -5.72 -0.81
N ASP A 139 -2.12 -6.69 -1.44
CA ASP A 139 -2.67 -7.90 -0.82
C ASP A 139 -1.62 -8.85 -0.22
N ASP A 140 -0.38 -8.76 -0.67
CA ASP A 140 0.71 -9.62 -0.21
C ASP A 140 1.45 -9.05 1.02
N ILE A 141 1.02 -7.92 1.58
CA ILE A 141 1.66 -7.25 2.72
C ILE A 141 0.89 -7.53 4.03
N PHE A 142 1.61 -7.96 5.06
CA PHE A 142 1.06 -8.37 6.35
C PHE A 142 1.74 -7.63 7.51
N PHE A 143 0.95 -7.16 8.48
CA PHE A 143 1.43 -6.46 9.67
C PHE A 143 1.46 -7.39 10.89
N SER A 144 2.64 -7.78 11.37
CA SER A 144 2.76 -8.73 12.50
C SER A 144 3.04 -8.07 13.86
N ARG A 145 3.23 -6.75 13.90
CA ARG A 145 3.26 -5.96 15.14
C ARG A 145 2.40 -4.71 15.02
N ASN A 146 2.17 -4.09 16.17
CA ASN A 146 1.61 -2.75 16.21
C ASN A 146 2.54 -1.78 15.47
N LEU A 147 1.94 -1.02 14.56
CA LEU A 147 2.59 0.08 13.87
C LEU A 147 2.22 1.42 14.50
N GLU A 148 3.16 2.34 14.39
CA GLU A 148 3.04 3.75 14.75
C GLU A 148 3.22 4.63 13.51
N PRO A 149 2.65 5.85 13.49
CA PRO A 149 2.83 6.77 12.37
C PRO A 149 4.29 7.06 12.01
N VAL A 150 5.19 7.06 13.01
CA VAL A 150 6.64 7.24 12.85
C VAL A 150 7.31 6.16 11.99
N ASP A 151 6.65 5.00 11.82
CA ASP A 151 7.14 3.93 10.95
C ASP A 151 7.08 4.32 9.47
N PHE A 152 6.16 5.23 9.11
CA PHE A 152 5.84 5.58 7.73
C PHE A 152 6.10 7.05 7.39
N PHE A 153 6.01 7.92 8.39
CA PHE A 153 6.11 9.36 8.26
C PHE A 153 7.14 9.91 9.23
N THR A 154 7.76 11.03 8.87
CA THR A 154 8.69 11.74 9.75
C THR A 154 7.91 12.62 10.74
N LYS A 155 8.53 12.97 11.87
CA LYS A 155 7.89 13.76 12.96
C LYS A 155 7.41 15.15 12.54
N ASP A 156 7.98 15.68 11.48
CA ASP A 156 7.66 16.98 10.87
C ASP A 156 6.63 16.86 9.74
N GLY A 157 6.04 15.68 9.52
CA GLY A 157 5.00 15.48 8.51
C GLY A 157 5.55 15.20 7.12
N GLY A 158 6.76 14.70 7.00
CA GLY A 158 7.34 14.15 5.78
C GLY A 158 7.10 12.64 5.63
N VAL A 159 7.77 12.04 4.64
CA VAL A 159 7.59 10.62 4.27
C VAL A 159 8.88 9.81 4.45
N ASN A 160 8.77 8.59 5.02
CA ASN A 160 9.89 7.65 5.13
C ASN A 160 10.00 6.77 3.87
N PHE A 161 11.06 6.91 3.08
CA PHE A 161 11.25 6.12 1.87
C PHE A 161 11.91 4.77 2.15
N PHE A 162 11.25 3.71 1.68
CA PHE A 162 11.74 2.33 1.75
C PHE A 162 12.43 1.98 0.43
N PHE A 163 13.73 2.26 0.31
CA PHE A 163 14.50 1.90 -0.88
C PHE A 163 15.28 0.59 -0.69
N GLY A 164 15.44 -0.15 -1.77
CA GLY A 164 16.38 -1.26 -1.87
C GLY A 164 17.81 -0.73 -1.99
N ASN A 165 18.77 -1.62 -1.76
CA ASN A 165 20.20 -1.32 -1.91
C ASN A 165 20.74 -1.66 -3.31
N VAL A 166 19.90 -2.23 -4.19
CA VAL A 166 20.27 -2.56 -5.57
C VAL A 166 19.87 -1.42 -6.51
N PRO A 167 20.82 -0.78 -7.20
CA PRO A 167 20.52 0.27 -8.17
C PRO A 167 19.88 -0.30 -9.44
N ILE A 168 19.02 0.50 -10.06
CA ILE A 168 18.43 0.20 -11.37
C ILE A 168 19.50 0.40 -12.43
N ASN A 169 19.85 -0.67 -13.14
CA ASN A 169 20.77 -0.60 -14.27
C ASN A 169 20.01 -0.33 -15.56
N GLN A 170 20.21 0.85 -16.16
CA GLN A 170 19.50 1.25 -17.39
C GLN A 170 20.04 0.56 -18.65
N ASN A 171 21.20 -0.11 -18.56
CA ASN A 171 21.90 -0.72 -19.70
C ASN A 171 21.58 -2.20 -19.90
N ILE A 172 20.96 -2.86 -18.92
CA ILE A 172 20.57 -4.28 -19.03
C ILE A 172 19.20 -4.36 -19.69
N VAL A 173 19.03 -5.24 -20.68
CA VAL A 173 17.71 -5.60 -21.24
C VAL A 173 17.16 -6.77 -20.45
N TYR A 174 15.96 -6.61 -19.90
CA TYR A 174 15.25 -7.63 -19.16
C TYR A 174 14.11 -8.20 -20.02
N ASN A 175 13.95 -9.52 -20.01
CA ASN A 175 12.76 -10.18 -20.56
C ASN A 175 11.62 -10.22 -19.51
N HIS A 176 11.35 -9.08 -18.86
CA HIS A 176 10.35 -8.98 -17.80
C HIS A 176 9.80 -7.55 -17.73
N HIS A 177 8.50 -7.37 -18.00
CA HIS A 177 7.88 -6.06 -18.15
C HIS A 177 8.10 -5.16 -16.92
N VAL A 178 7.94 -5.67 -15.68
CA VAL A 178 8.18 -4.87 -14.45
C VAL A 178 9.62 -4.35 -14.35
N LEU A 179 10.61 -5.14 -14.75
CA LEU A 179 12.02 -4.73 -14.70
C LEU A 179 12.31 -3.66 -15.74
N GLU A 180 11.67 -3.75 -16.90
CA GLU A 180 11.72 -2.70 -17.91
C GLU A 180 10.97 -1.43 -17.45
N SER A 181 9.80 -1.53 -16.81
CA SER A 181 9.08 -0.36 -16.25
C SER A 181 9.92 0.38 -15.21
N ARG A 182 10.69 -0.34 -14.38
CA ARG A 182 11.68 0.26 -13.45
C ARG A 182 12.71 1.11 -14.20
N LYS A 183 13.23 0.59 -15.32
CA LYS A 183 14.16 1.34 -16.18
C LYS A 183 13.49 2.54 -16.84
N SER A 184 12.29 2.38 -17.36
CA SER A 184 11.51 3.47 -18.00
C SER A 184 11.28 4.61 -17.01
N THR A 185 10.90 4.27 -15.77
CA THR A 185 10.79 5.23 -14.65
C THR A 185 12.11 5.92 -14.33
N ALA A 186 13.19 5.16 -14.18
CA ALA A 186 14.52 5.73 -13.90
C ALA A 186 14.99 6.67 -15.02
N LYS A 187 14.77 6.30 -16.29
CA LYS A 187 15.12 7.13 -17.46
C LYS A 187 14.32 8.45 -17.47
N ALA A 188 13.02 8.38 -17.21
CA ALA A 188 12.17 9.58 -17.11
C ALA A 188 12.67 10.52 -16.00
N LEU A 189 12.96 9.98 -14.81
CA LEU A 189 13.50 10.74 -13.67
C LEU A 189 14.86 11.37 -13.96
N ILE A 190 15.81 10.61 -14.52
CA ILE A 190 17.15 11.12 -14.89
C ILE A 190 17.02 12.26 -15.89
N LYS A 191 16.22 12.07 -16.94
CA LYS A 191 15.99 13.09 -17.96
C LYS A 191 15.36 14.34 -17.36
N LYS A 192 14.36 14.19 -16.49
CA LYS A 192 13.59 15.31 -15.94
C LYS A 192 14.39 16.14 -14.94
N PHE A 193 15.12 15.48 -14.04
CA PHE A 193 15.79 16.14 -12.92
C PHE A 193 17.31 16.21 -13.06
N ASN A 194 17.88 15.75 -14.19
CA ASN A 194 19.32 15.68 -14.42
C ASN A 194 20.06 14.93 -13.31
N ILE A 195 19.48 13.80 -12.87
CA ILE A 195 20.02 13.00 -11.76
C ILE A 195 21.31 12.33 -12.21
N ARG A 196 22.41 12.66 -11.52
CA ARG A 196 23.74 12.05 -11.78
C ARG A 196 24.05 10.84 -10.90
N ASN A 197 23.33 10.71 -9.78
CA ASN A 197 23.48 9.60 -8.85
C ASN A 197 22.69 8.38 -9.33
N GLN A 198 23.00 7.21 -8.77
CA GLN A 198 22.24 6.00 -9.02
C GLN A 198 20.79 6.15 -8.52
N ILE A 199 19.87 5.54 -9.27
CA ILE A 199 18.47 5.40 -8.88
C ILE A 199 18.28 4.00 -8.28
N PHE A 200 17.69 3.94 -7.09
CA PHE A 200 17.41 2.70 -6.36
C PHE A 200 15.93 2.35 -6.46
N ASN A 201 15.63 1.06 -6.47
CA ASN A 201 14.24 0.59 -6.47
C ASN A 201 13.57 0.88 -5.13
N THR A 202 12.28 1.20 -5.14
CA THR A 202 11.45 1.11 -3.94
C THR A 202 11.32 -0.36 -3.53
N ARG A 203 11.42 -0.65 -2.24
CA ARG A 203 11.11 -1.98 -1.70
C ARG A 203 9.63 -2.26 -1.88
N HIS A 204 9.28 -3.54 -2.02
CA HIS A 204 7.90 -3.99 -1.97
C HIS A 204 7.43 -4.01 -0.50
N ALA A 205 7.13 -2.82 -0.02
CA ALA A 205 6.76 -2.46 1.33
C ALA A 205 5.52 -1.54 1.26
N PRO A 206 4.87 -1.21 2.38
CA PRO A 206 3.81 -0.22 2.37
C PRO A 206 4.26 1.06 1.65
N PHE A 207 3.56 1.41 0.58
CA PHE A 207 3.88 2.58 -0.23
C PHE A 207 3.32 3.80 0.45
N VAL A 208 4.23 4.63 0.96
CA VAL A 208 3.88 5.85 1.68
C VAL A 208 3.88 7.03 0.73
N TYR A 209 2.85 7.85 0.86
CA TYR A 209 2.57 8.91 -0.10
C TYR A 209 2.19 10.21 0.60
N HIS A 210 2.67 11.31 0.02
CA HIS A 210 2.12 12.64 0.22
C HIS A 210 1.29 13.04 -1.02
N LYS A 211 0.02 13.37 -0.83
CA LYS A 211 -0.98 13.61 -1.88
C LYS A 211 -0.59 14.77 -2.81
N GLU A 212 0.07 15.79 -2.29
CA GLU A 212 0.49 16.99 -3.04
C GLU A 212 1.48 16.70 -4.18
N VAL A 213 2.21 15.58 -4.07
CA VAL A 213 3.22 15.19 -5.08
C VAL A 213 2.55 14.72 -6.38
N PHE A 214 1.34 14.16 -6.32
CA PHE A 214 0.68 13.58 -7.49
C PHE A 214 0.34 14.60 -8.58
N PRO A 215 -0.29 15.76 -8.29
CA PRO A 215 -0.49 16.80 -9.29
C PRO A 215 0.81 17.26 -9.94
N LEU A 216 1.88 17.36 -9.16
CA LEU A 216 3.18 17.74 -9.69
C LEU A 216 3.74 16.68 -10.64
N MET A 217 3.76 15.42 -10.20
CA MET A 217 4.17 14.29 -11.03
C MET A 217 3.38 14.23 -12.34
N LYS A 218 2.05 14.40 -12.28
CA LYS A 218 1.18 14.46 -13.47
C LYS A 218 1.56 15.59 -14.43
N ARG A 219 1.96 16.76 -13.91
CA ARG A 219 2.45 17.88 -14.74
C ARG A 219 3.83 17.60 -15.32
N LEU A 220 4.75 17.06 -14.52
CA LEU A 220 6.15 16.90 -14.92
C LEU A 220 6.36 15.77 -15.95
N PHE A 221 5.53 14.72 -15.88
CA PHE A 221 5.62 13.47 -16.65
C PHE A 221 4.31 13.20 -17.43
N ALA A 222 3.65 14.25 -17.91
CA ALA A 222 2.30 14.16 -18.48
C ALA A 222 2.22 13.17 -19.66
N GLU A 223 3.21 13.19 -20.55
CA GLU A 223 3.26 12.32 -21.71
C GLU A 223 3.47 10.86 -21.31
N GLU A 224 4.46 10.59 -20.45
CA GLU A 224 4.78 9.23 -20.00
C GLU A 224 3.66 8.61 -19.16
N LEU A 225 2.99 9.41 -18.35
CA LEU A 225 1.86 8.98 -17.53
C LEU A 225 0.58 8.81 -18.35
N LYS A 226 0.37 9.59 -19.42
CA LYS A 226 -0.69 9.33 -20.39
C LYS A 226 -0.44 8.01 -21.12
N ASN A 227 0.78 7.75 -21.55
CA ASN A 227 1.17 6.48 -22.15
C ASN A 227 0.90 5.30 -21.19
N THR A 228 1.32 5.42 -19.93
CA THR A 228 1.05 4.43 -18.88
C THR A 228 -0.46 4.17 -18.72
N SER A 229 -1.29 5.23 -18.76
CA SER A 229 -2.74 5.11 -18.60
C SER A 229 -3.41 4.33 -19.73
N SER A 230 -2.89 4.48 -20.96
CA SER A 230 -3.45 3.81 -22.15
C SER A 230 -3.26 2.29 -22.17
N HIS A 231 -2.33 1.76 -21.37
CA HIS A 231 -2.07 0.32 -21.30
C HIS A 231 -3.08 -0.37 -20.39
N LYS A 232 -3.85 -1.30 -20.95
CA LYS A 232 -4.87 -2.09 -20.23
C LYS A 232 -4.25 -3.12 -19.26
N PHE A 233 -3.02 -3.56 -19.54
CA PHE A 233 -2.21 -4.44 -18.68
C PHE A 233 -0.82 -3.81 -18.50
N ARG A 234 -0.06 -4.27 -17.49
CA ARG A 234 1.29 -3.76 -17.23
C ARG A 234 2.17 -3.85 -18.47
N HIS A 235 2.86 -2.76 -18.77
CA HIS A 235 3.71 -2.63 -19.95
C HIS A 235 5.11 -2.17 -19.58
N LYS A 236 6.11 -2.56 -20.38
CA LYS A 236 7.53 -2.21 -20.18
C LYS A 236 7.80 -0.70 -20.15
N ASP A 237 6.92 0.08 -20.77
CA ASP A 237 7.05 1.54 -20.87
C ASP A 237 6.23 2.28 -19.79
N ASP A 238 5.60 1.54 -18.87
CA ASP A 238 4.90 2.14 -17.73
C ASP A 238 5.88 2.82 -16.78
N LEU A 239 5.40 3.90 -16.14
CA LEU A 239 6.06 4.47 -14.98
C LEU A 239 5.52 3.87 -13.67
N ILE A 240 6.42 3.47 -12.78
CA ILE A 240 6.10 2.90 -11.47
C ILE A 240 5.83 4.03 -10.47
N THR A 241 4.58 4.15 -10.03
CA THR A 241 4.11 5.25 -9.18
C THR A 241 4.91 5.44 -7.88
N PRO A 242 5.21 4.40 -7.06
CA PRO A 242 6.02 4.59 -5.86
C PRO A 242 7.38 5.22 -6.13
N LEU A 243 8.08 4.70 -7.15
CA LEU A 243 9.41 5.16 -7.53
C LEU A 243 9.36 6.60 -8.08
N LEU A 244 8.39 6.89 -8.96
CA LEU A 244 8.21 8.22 -9.54
C LEU A 244 7.85 9.26 -8.47
N HIS A 245 6.97 8.91 -7.53
CA HIS A 245 6.56 9.77 -6.42
C HIS A 245 7.74 10.12 -5.50
N HIS A 246 8.48 9.12 -5.02
CA HIS A 246 9.56 9.34 -4.05
C HIS A 246 10.68 10.19 -4.66
N TYR A 247 11.11 9.90 -5.88
CA TYR A 247 12.13 10.71 -6.55
C TYR A 247 11.63 12.10 -6.94
N THR A 248 10.36 12.27 -7.30
CA THR A 248 9.78 13.61 -7.52
C THR A 248 9.82 14.42 -6.23
N THR A 249 9.50 13.80 -5.08
CA THR A 249 9.59 14.45 -3.76
C THR A 249 11.02 14.89 -3.44
N MET A 250 12.02 14.07 -3.80
CA MET A 250 13.43 14.37 -3.49
C MET A 250 14.07 15.44 -4.40
N TYR A 251 13.64 15.53 -5.66
CA TYR A 251 14.36 16.32 -6.68
C TYR A 251 13.58 17.53 -7.22
N ALA A 252 12.26 17.59 -7.04
CA ALA A 252 11.49 18.73 -7.50
C ALA A 252 11.56 19.88 -6.49
N LYS A 253 12.17 21.00 -6.88
CA LYS A 253 12.30 22.22 -6.04
C LYS A 253 10.96 22.74 -5.49
N GLU A 254 9.88 22.49 -6.22
CA GLU A 254 8.53 22.89 -5.83
C GLU A 254 8.00 22.12 -4.61
N LEU A 255 8.72 21.07 -4.17
CA LEU A 255 8.43 20.25 -3.01
C LEU A 255 9.52 20.35 -1.93
N ASP A 256 10.40 21.36 -1.98
CA ASP A 256 11.47 21.54 -0.98
C ASP A 256 10.92 21.74 0.46
N HIS A 257 9.63 22.12 0.60
CA HIS A 257 8.93 22.19 1.88
C HIS A 257 8.49 20.82 2.42
N LEU A 258 8.45 19.79 1.57
CA LEU A 258 8.09 18.44 1.99
C LEU A 258 9.34 17.73 2.50
N HIS A 259 9.33 17.45 3.80
CA HIS A 259 10.39 16.70 4.42
C HIS A 259 10.32 15.22 3.99
N TRP A 260 11.46 14.56 4.00
CA TRP A 260 11.55 13.14 3.69
C TRP A 260 12.76 12.53 4.38
N LYS A 261 12.69 11.22 4.59
CA LYS A 261 13.80 10.47 5.18
C LYS A 261 14.03 9.18 4.40
N TYR A 262 15.27 8.97 3.98
CA TYR A 262 15.73 7.67 3.52
C TYR A 262 15.93 6.75 4.72
N LEU A 263 15.23 5.61 4.78
CA LEU A 263 15.46 4.61 5.82
C LEU A 263 16.70 3.79 5.50
N LYS A 264 17.64 3.69 6.46
CA LYS A 264 18.83 2.84 6.34
C LYS A 264 18.46 1.37 6.49
N ASP A 265 19.32 0.47 5.98
CA ASP A 265 19.11 -0.98 6.11
C ASP A 265 18.91 -1.42 7.57
N THR A 266 19.63 -0.80 8.52
CA THR A 266 19.49 -1.07 9.97
C THR A 266 18.12 -0.66 10.51
N GLU A 267 17.54 0.42 9.99
CA GLU A 267 16.19 0.87 10.34
C GLU A 267 15.11 0.03 9.66
N MET A 268 15.51 -0.81 8.70
CA MET A 268 14.66 -1.71 7.96
C MET A 268 14.83 -3.19 8.34
N GLU A 269 15.63 -3.49 9.36
CA GLU A 269 15.83 -4.88 9.85
C GLU A 269 14.53 -5.52 10.34
N ASP A 270 13.57 -4.69 10.75
CA ASP A 270 12.23 -5.08 11.17
C ASP A 270 11.24 -5.23 10.01
N PHE A 271 11.69 -5.14 8.75
CA PHE A 271 10.85 -5.32 7.55
C PHE A 271 11.35 -6.51 6.74
N PHE A 272 10.47 -7.49 6.53
CA PHE A 272 10.84 -8.75 5.88
C PHE A 272 10.22 -8.87 4.50
N MET A 273 11.07 -9.07 3.50
CA MET A 273 10.59 -9.47 2.17
C MET A 273 10.92 -10.92 1.89
N MET A 274 9.92 -11.67 1.42
CA MET A 274 10.13 -12.99 0.87
C MET A 274 9.24 -13.25 -0.35
N SER A 275 9.83 -13.91 -1.33
CA SER A 275 9.11 -14.60 -2.39
C SER A 275 8.81 -16.01 -1.89
N VAL A 276 7.56 -16.43 -1.97
CA VAL A 276 7.10 -17.79 -1.70
C VAL A 276 7.27 -18.57 -2.99
N THR A 277 8.25 -19.47 -3.02
CA THR A 277 8.60 -20.27 -4.20
C THR A 277 8.25 -21.75 -4.01
N ASP A 278 8.39 -22.57 -5.05
CA ASP A 278 8.18 -24.03 -4.95
C ASP A 278 9.20 -24.78 -4.07
N ASP A 279 10.26 -24.13 -3.59
CA ASP A 279 11.20 -24.67 -2.59
C ASP A 279 10.58 -24.63 -1.17
N LEU A 280 9.85 -25.70 -0.82
CA LEU A 280 9.17 -25.83 0.47
C LEU A 280 10.13 -25.69 1.66
N SER A 281 11.33 -26.26 1.59
CA SER A 281 12.30 -26.19 2.69
C SER A 281 12.73 -24.75 2.97
N LYS A 282 13.00 -23.99 1.92
CA LYS A 282 13.33 -22.57 2.01
C LYS A 282 12.16 -21.74 2.54
N VAL A 283 10.94 -22.02 2.06
CA VAL A 283 9.71 -21.36 2.51
C VAL A 283 9.47 -21.61 4.01
N LEU A 284 9.52 -22.86 4.46
CA LEU A 284 9.32 -23.22 5.87
C LEU A 284 10.37 -22.58 6.79
N LYS A 285 11.64 -22.57 6.38
CA LYS A 285 12.71 -21.87 7.11
C LYS A 285 12.39 -20.38 7.26
N LYS A 286 11.85 -19.76 6.21
CA LYS A 286 11.51 -18.34 6.23
C LYS A 286 10.30 -18.05 7.13
N TYR A 287 9.30 -18.92 7.14
CA TYR A 287 8.18 -18.84 8.09
C TYR A 287 8.68 -18.91 9.54
N GLU A 288 9.60 -19.82 9.85
CA GLU A 288 10.24 -19.88 11.18
C GLU A 288 11.02 -18.60 11.52
N GLU A 289 11.73 -18.00 10.57
CA GLU A 289 12.37 -16.70 10.78
C GLU A 289 11.36 -15.60 11.10
N ILE A 290 10.22 -15.53 10.40
CA ILE A 290 9.17 -14.55 10.65
C ILE A 290 8.56 -14.77 12.04
N ARG A 291 8.26 -16.03 12.42
CA ARG A 291 7.73 -16.36 13.75
C ARG A 291 8.68 -15.92 14.87
N LYS A 292 10.00 -16.14 14.68
CA LYS A 292 11.03 -15.80 15.67
C LYS A 292 11.27 -14.30 15.76
N LYS A 293 11.41 -13.62 14.62
CA LYS A 293 11.78 -12.20 14.57
C LYS A 293 10.59 -11.27 14.81
N LYS A 294 9.38 -11.70 14.44
CA LYS A 294 8.14 -10.90 14.53
C LYS A 294 8.34 -9.48 13.96
N PRO A 295 8.61 -9.36 12.66
CA PRO A 295 8.86 -8.06 12.04
C PRO A 295 7.67 -7.09 12.20
N LYS A 296 7.86 -5.79 11.95
CA LYS A 296 6.71 -4.85 11.90
C LYS A 296 5.74 -5.27 10.81
N PHE A 297 6.29 -5.52 9.62
CA PHE A 297 5.55 -6.08 8.51
C PHE A 297 6.43 -6.99 7.66
N PHE A 298 5.77 -7.84 6.90
CA PHE A 298 6.40 -8.69 5.91
C PHE A 298 5.52 -8.81 4.67
N ASN A 299 6.10 -9.22 3.54
CA ASN A 299 5.32 -9.59 2.37
C ASN A 299 5.60 -11.02 1.91
N LEU A 300 4.57 -11.65 1.33
CA LEU A 300 4.59 -13.02 0.81
C LEU A 300 4.16 -13.01 -0.67
N ASN A 301 5.10 -12.78 -1.58
CA ASN A 301 4.79 -12.81 -3.01
C ASN A 301 4.58 -14.26 -3.50
N ASP A 302 3.53 -14.52 -4.28
CA ASP A 302 3.11 -15.86 -4.72
C ASP A 302 3.80 -16.30 -6.02
N ASP A 303 5.12 -16.52 -5.95
CA ASP A 303 5.92 -17.01 -7.08
C ASP A 303 5.99 -18.55 -7.11
N PHE A 304 4.94 -19.24 -6.66
CA PHE A 304 4.87 -20.70 -6.60
C PHE A 304 3.80 -21.26 -7.54
N THR A 305 4.02 -22.46 -8.05
CA THR A 305 3.08 -23.15 -8.96
C THR A 305 2.41 -24.35 -8.29
N ASN A 306 2.97 -24.83 -7.18
CA ASN A 306 2.51 -26.01 -6.48
C ASN A 306 1.44 -25.68 -5.42
N SER A 307 0.27 -26.32 -5.54
CA SER A 307 -0.85 -26.12 -4.60
C SER A 307 -0.54 -26.52 -3.16
N SER A 308 0.43 -27.42 -2.92
CA SER A 308 0.88 -27.74 -1.55
C SER A 308 1.55 -26.55 -0.84
N ILE A 309 2.23 -25.67 -1.59
CA ILE A 309 2.82 -24.44 -1.04
C ILE A 309 1.72 -23.48 -0.59
N ALA A 310 0.61 -23.38 -1.34
CA ALA A 310 -0.55 -22.60 -0.92
C ALA A 310 -1.14 -23.10 0.40
N ILE A 311 -1.18 -24.42 0.61
CA ILE A 311 -1.68 -25.03 1.87
C ILE A 311 -0.79 -24.64 3.05
N GLU A 312 0.54 -24.70 2.87
CA GLU A 312 1.49 -24.32 3.93
C GLU A 312 1.48 -22.82 4.21
N MET A 313 1.39 -21.97 3.17
CA MET A 313 1.20 -20.53 3.34
C MET A 313 -0.09 -20.22 4.11
N LYS A 314 -1.18 -20.90 3.73
CA LYS A 314 -2.47 -20.81 4.42
C LYS A 314 -2.35 -21.18 5.90
N LYS A 315 -1.68 -22.28 6.21
CA LYS A 315 -1.44 -22.72 7.59
C LYS A 315 -0.60 -21.71 8.37
N PHE A 316 0.51 -21.24 7.79
CA PHE A 316 1.39 -20.26 8.43
C PHE A 316 0.66 -18.98 8.81
N LEU A 317 0.00 -18.33 7.83
CA LEU A 317 -0.70 -17.09 8.09
C LEU A 317 -1.93 -17.31 9.00
N SER A 318 -2.56 -18.49 8.94
CA SER A 318 -3.62 -18.91 9.87
C SER A 318 -3.19 -18.94 11.33
N GLU A 319 -1.95 -19.33 11.58
CA GLU A 319 -1.38 -19.34 12.93
C GLU A 319 -1.00 -17.93 13.38
N MET A 320 -0.42 -17.14 12.47
CA MET A 320 0.03 -15.77 12.73
C MET A 320 -1.12 -14.80 13.06
N PHE A 321 -2.27 -14.99 12.40
CA PHE A 321 -3.37 -14.04 12.47
C PHE A 321 -4.66 -14.74 12.89
N ASN A 322 -4.75 -15.24 14.10
CA ASN A 322 -5.92 -16.01 14.55
C ASN A 322 -7.10 -15.16 15.08
N GLU A 323 -6.95 -13.83 15.16
CA GLU A 323 -7.96 -12.88 15.63
C GLU A 323 -8.63 -12.15 14.44
N ILE A 324 -9.94 -11.89 14.54
CA ILE A 324 -10.71 -11.10 13.59
C ILE A 324 -10.36 -9.60 13.78
N CYS A 325 -10.06 -8.89 12.70
CA CYS A 325 -9.86 -7.44 12.74
C CYS A 325 -11.21 -6.70 12.81
N PHE A 326 -11.24 -5.51 13.43
CA PHE A 326 -12.45 -4.68 13.57
C PHE A 326 -13.05 -4.17 12.23
N PHE A 327 -12.31 -4.29 11.13
CA PHE A 327 -12.81 -4.03 9.78
C PHE A 327 -13.47 -5.26 9.13
N GLU A 328 -13.46 -6.42 9.79
CA GLU A 328 -14.07 -7.66 9.30
C GLU A 328 -15.50 -7.84 9.84
N ASN A 329 -16.34 -8.53 9.07
CA ASN A 329 -17.67 -8.97 9.51
C ASN A 329 -17.53 -9.99 10.67
N GLY A 330 -18.29 -9.79 11.75
CA GLY A 330 -18.25 -10.63 12.95
C GLY A 330 -17.41 -10.07 14.11
N PHE A 331 -17.03 -8.80 14.04
CA PHE A 331 -16.56 -8.03 15.20
C PHE A 331 -17.79 -7.47 15.94
N GLU A 332 -18.18 -8.09 17.06
CA GLU A 332 -19.23 -7.60 17.98
C GLU A 332 -18.62 -6.83 19.16
#